data_AF-A0A2K6GCS5-F1
#
_entry.id   AF-A0A2K6GCS5-F1
#
_cell.length_a   1.000
_cell.length_b   1.000
_cell.length_c   1.000
_cell.angle_alpha   90.00
_cell.angle_beta   90.00
_cell.angle_gamma   90.00
#
_symmetry.space_group_name_H-M   'P 1'
#
loop_
_entity.id
_entity.type
_entity.pdbx_description
1 polymer ?
#
loop_
_entity_poly.entity_id
_entity_poly.type
_entity_poly.pdbx_seq_one_letter_code
_entity_poly.pdbx_strand_id
1 'polypeptide(L)'
;MAVLWLMLLLMPASCLLQTTQDPNSPIKNVRMDPEHKRLTWDLNGNVDQISCIEESRLPVQAKNNRYCSFELMSPCKVTNYTVTVTDPPFSTWILFPEPDGTPGAAAENLSCRVHDVDFLTCDWTVGRAAPQDVQYQLYVEDGTTLERRKCLHYKTDDRGTHVGCRFDDISRLSKYPHGLRFTVGGTSGAARVPCTDVFRYLSAIEKLTPPNITVTCNKTHSFMEWKMLSYFNHRFNYELQIQKSTEAAATETVKEHTSFTLLNTGAYTVRIRVREVFDELLSEWSAPQRFECDQEEDMHTRSLRTSLLAALGVLLALLLALLLCRRFSLMQKVLPPIPRMKNPIGDDFPSTLMPWEAGRADPEDCAVAEVQVVKET
;
A
#
# COMPACT_ATOMS: atom_id res chain seq x y z
N MET A 1 80.16 -46.37 5.35
CA MET A 1 80.43 -45.72 4.05
C MET A 1 79.09 -45.56 3.34
N ALA A 2 78.23 -44.67 3.84
CA ALA A 2 78.25 -43.23 3.58
C ALA A 2 77.43 -42.81 2.35
N VAL A 3 76.23 -43.36 2.12
CA VAL A 3 75.24 -42.74 1.21
C VAL A 3 73.83 -43.17 1.61
N LEU A 4 73.20 -42.58 2.65
CA LEU A 4 71.73 -42.60 2.84
C LEU A 4 71.21 -41.77 4.04
N TRP A 5 71.89 -40.67 4.39
CA TRP A 5 71.51 -39.83 5.54
C TRP A 5 71.67 -38.33 5.22
N LEU A 6 71.09 -37.84 4.12
CA LEU A 6 71.18 -36.42 3.79
C LEU A 6 70.01 -35.83 2.99
N MET A 7 68.77 -36.24 3.27
CA MET A 7 67.57 -35.62 2.67
C MET A 7 66.44 -35.35 3.68
N LEU A 8 66.75 -35.06 4.95
CA LEU A 8 65.72 -34.79 5.97
C LEU A 8 65.85 -33.43 6.70
N LEU A 9 66.57 -32.46 6.13
CA LEU A 9 66.76 -31.14 6.75
C LEU A 9 66.57 -30.01 5.73
N LEU A 10 65.41 -29.97 5.08
CA LEU A 10 64.90 -28.78 4.38
C LEU A 10 63.38 -28.70 4.59
N MET A 11 62.96 -28.51 5.83
CA MET A 11 61.65 -27.94 6.16
C MET A 11 61.93 -26.58 6.80
N PRO A 12 61.54 -25.45 6.18
CA PRO A 12 61.53 -24.18 6.89
C PRO A 12 60.38 -24.24 7.90
N ALA A 13 60.70 -24.69 9.10
CA ALA A 13 59.89 -24.44 10.28
C ALA A 13 60.08 -22.97 10.67
N SER A 14 59.26 -22.10 10.09
CA SER A 14 59.03 -20.75 10.63
C SER A 14 57.66 -20.21 10.19
N CYS A 15 56.62 -21.04 10.33
CA CYS A 15 55.28 -20.56 10.63
C CYS A 15 55.22 -20.13 12.10
N LEU A 16 55.81 -18.98 12.41
CA LEU A 16 55.51 -18.17 13.59
C LEU A 16 55.70 -16.71 13.17
N LEU A 17 54.77 -16.20 12.37
CA LEU A 17 54.65 -14.77 12.12
C LEU A 17 53.93 -14.15 13.32
N GLN A 18 54.62 -14.07 14.46
CA GLN A 18 54.30 -13.07 15.46
C GLN A 18 54.71 -11.73 14.85
N THR A 19 53.72 -10.89 14.56
CA THR A 19 53.88 -9.49 14.15
C THR A 19 54.55 -8.71 15.27
N THR A 20 55.88 -8.82 15.37
CA THR A 20 56.68 -7.83 16.10
C THR A 20 56.60 -6.54 15.30
N GLN A 21 55.69 -5.64 15.69
CA GLN A 21 55.61 -4.30 15.13
C GLN A 21 57.00 -3.65 15.20
N ASP A 22 57.52 -3.21 14.05
CA ASP A 22 58.81 -2.52 13.98
C ASP A 22 58.78 -1.32 14.95
N PRO A 23 59.70 -1.24 15.93
CA PRO A 23 59.74 -0.15 16.89
C PRO A 23 59.95 1.22 16.24
N ASN A 24 60.37 1.29 14.98
CA ASN A 24 60.53 2.53 14.23
C ASN A 24 59.42 2.79 13.20
N SER A 25 58.36 1.98 13.17
CA SER A 25 57.23 2.19 12.25
C SER A 25 56.60 3.58 12.44
N PRO A 26 56.26 4.31 11.35
CA PRO A 26 55.68 5.66 11.42
C PRO A 26 54.25 5.69 11.99
N ILE A 27 53.52 4.57 11.89
CA ILE A 27 52.17 4.41 12.42
C ILE A 27 52.12 3.15 13.29
N LYS A 28 51.63 3.31 14.53
CA LYS A 28 51.50 2.22 15.52
C LYS A 28 50.09 2.16 16.09
N ASN A 29 49.76 1.05 16.77
CA ASN A 29 48.51 0.88 17.54
C ASN A 29 47.25 1.29 16.77
N VAL A 30 47.15 0.85 15.51
CA VAL A 30 45.97 1.09 14.69
C VAL A 30 44.78 0.39 15.34
N ARG A 31 43.70 1.14 15.56
CA ARG A 31 42.53 0.67 16.30
C ARG A 31 41.26 1.34 15.78
N MET A 32 40.18 0.59 15.77
CA MET A 32 38.86 1.11 15.45
C MET A 32 38.17 1.62 16.72
N ASP A 33 37.68 2.85 16.67
CA ASP A 33 36.75 3.44 17.63
C ASP A 33 35.32 3.32 17.05
N PRO A 34 34.53 2.32 17.48
CA PRO A 34 33.22 2.07 16.91
C PRO A 34 32.18 3.11 17.29
N GLU A 35 32.33 3.74 18.46
CA GLU A 35 31.39 4.73 18.98
C GLU A 35 31.45 6.00 18.13
N HIS A 36 32.66 6.48 17.83
CA HIS A 36 32.85 7.64 16.98
C HIS A 36 32.97 7.29 15.49
N LYS A 37 32.98 6.00 15.15
CA LYS A 37 33.16 5.47 13.78
C LYS A 37 34.47 5.95 13.15
N ARG A 38 35.56 5.87 13.92
CA ARG A 38 36.88 6.41 13.55
C ARG A 38 37.94 5.32 13.59
N LEU A 39 38.73 5.24 12.54
CA LEU A 39 39.99 4.51 12.57
C LEU A 39 41.07 5.45 13.10
N THR A 40 41.75 5.06 14.17
CA THR A 40 42.75 5.88 14.87
C THR A 40 44.07 5.13 14.99
N TRP A 41 45.15 5.86 15.20
CA TRP A 41 46.49 5.31 15.33
C TRP A 41 47.39 6.27 16.11
N ASP A 42 48.55 5.77 16.53
CA ASP A 42 49.59 6.56 17.18
C ASP A 42 50.70 6.86 16.17
N LEU A 43 51.04 8.16 16.03
CA LEU A 43 52.10 8.61 15.14
C LEU A 43 53.46 8.46 15.82
N ASN A 44 54.46 8.08 15.03
CA ASN A 44 55.86 8.02 15.45
C ASN A 44 56.72 8.81 14.47
N GLY A 45 57.13 10.01 14.86
CA GLY A 45 57.85 10.95 14.00
C GLY A 45 56.92 11.89 13.22
N ASN A 46 57.50 12.62 12.26
CA ASN A 46 56.74 13.52 11.39
C ASN A 46 56.26 12.75 10.16
N VAL A 47 54.95 12.58 10.06
CA VAL A 47 54.29 11.76 9.03
C VAL A 47 53.21 12.60 8.39
N ASP A 48 53.20 12.66 7.06
CA ASP A 48 52.20 13.44 6.31
C ASP A 48 51.52 12.59 5.22
N GLN A 49 50.42 13.12 4.67
CA GLN A 49 49.63 12.49 3.61
C GLN A 49 49.12 11.08 3.97
N ILE A 50 48.48 10.97 5.14
CA ILE A 50 47.90 9.72 5.60
C ILE A 50 46.52 9.55 4.97
N SER A 51 46.28 8.37 4.39
CA SER A 51 44.95 8.00 3.90
C SER A 51 44.56 6.59 4.32
N CYS A 52 43.27 6.37 4.46
CA CYS A 52 42.72 5.09 4.90
C CYS A 52 41.81 4.50 3.84
N ILE A 53 41.85 3.18 3.71
CA ILE A 53 41.09 2.40 2.75
C ILE A 53 40.23 1.42 3.52
N GLU A 54 38.93 1.47 3.30
CA GLU A 54 37.99 0.43 3.74
C GLU A 54 37.85 -0.59 2.61
N GLU A 55 38.44 -1.78 2.80
CA GLU A 55 38.45 -2.88 1.84
C GLU A 55 38.99 -2.43 0.47
N SER A 56 38.16 -2.43 -0.58
CA SER A 56 38.51 -1.98 -1.93
C SER A 56 37.82 -0.68 -2.33
N ARG A 57 37.36 0.11 -1.35
CA ARG A 57 36.75 1.43 -1.59
C ARG A 57 37.80 2.50 -1.88
N LEU A 58 37.32 3.68 -2.26
CA LEU A 58 38.19 4.84 -2.50
C LEU A 58 38.89 5.27 -1.19
N PRO A 59 40.18 5.66 -1.24
CA PRO A 59 40.89 6.16 -0.07
C PRO A 59 40.25 7.43 0.50
N VAL A 60 40.14 7.49 1.82
CA VAL A 60 39.68 8.65 2.58
C VAL A 60 40.90 9.33 3.20
N GLN A 61 41.03 10.64 3.02
CA GLN A 61 42.11 11.41 3.63
C GLN A 61 41.94 11.50 5.15
N ALA A 62 43.03 11.33 5.89
CA ALA A 62 43.02 11.44 7.34
C ALA A 62 42.73 12.88 7.77
N LYS A 63 41.88 13.03 8.80
CA LYS A 63 41.62 14.32 9.45
C LYS A 63 42.74 14.59 10.45
N ASN A 64 43.43 15.72 10.26
CA ASN A 64 44.56 16.16 11.09
C ASN A 64 45.67 15.11 11.23
N ASN A 65 45.86 14.23 10.23
CA ASN A 65 46.79 13.09 10.26
C ASN A 65 46.60 12.14 11.45
N ARG A 66 45.43 12.15 12.12
CA ARG A 66 45.18 11.37 13.34
C ARG A 66 44.14 10.28 13.21
N TYR A 67 43.15 10.49 12.34
CA TYR A 67 42.06 9.53 12.19
C TYR A 67 41.38 9.62 10.83
N CYS A 68 40.76 8.52 10.41
CA CYS A 68 39.82 8.48 9.30
C CYS A 68 38.42 8.18 9.84
N SER A 69 37.39 8.75 9.20
CA SER A 69 36.00 8.62 9.63
C SER A 69 35.23 7.78 8.62
N PHE A 70 34.53 6.75 9.10
CA PHE A 70 33.75 5.81 8.27
C PHE A 70 32.29 5.78 8.75
N GLU A 71 31.46 6.70 8.28
CA GLU A 71 30.09 6.85 8.81
C GLU A 71 29.20 5.62 8.61
N LEU A 72 29.47 4.86 7.54
CA LEU A 72 28.74 3.65 7.16
C LEU A 72 29.45 2.36 7.57
N MET A 73 30.45 2.44 8.47
CA MET A 73 31.13 1.27 9.01
C MET A 73 30.13 0.33 9.68
N SER A 74 30.26 -0.97 9.37
CA SER A 74 29.51 -2.05 10.00
C SER A 74 30.26 -2.57 11.23
N PRO A 75 29.61 -2.70 12.40
CA PRO A 75 30.19 -3.35 13.56
C PRO A 75 30.10 -4.90 13.50
N CYS A 76 29.49 -5.47 12.46
CA CYS A 76 29.21 -6.90 12.35
C CYS A 76 29.96 -7.58 11.21
N LYS A 77 30.13 -6.89 10.08
CA LYS A 77 30.85 -7.41 8.91
C LYS A 77 32.35 -7.19 9.08
N VAL A 78 33.10 -8.28 9.23
CA VAL A 78 34.57 -8.25 9.24
C VAL A 78 35.08 -7.60 7.97
N THR A 79 35.74 -6.46 8.13
CA THR A 79 36.23 -5.61 7.05
C THR A 79 37.69 -5.26 7.28
N ASN A 80 38.49 -5.26 6.21
CA ASN A 80 39.90 -4.87 6.26
C ASN A 80 40.01 -3.35 6.13
N TYR A 81 40.61 -2.72 7.13
CA TYR A 81 40.92 -1.29 7.12
C TYR A 81 42.42 -1.11 7.00
N THR A 82 42.86 -0.54 5.88
CA THR A 82 44.27 -0.27 5.60
C THR A 82 44.56 1.21 5.80
N VAL A 83 45.67 1.52 6.49
CA VAL A 83 46.21 2.87 6.63
C VAL A 83 47.48 2.95 5.80
N THR A 84 47.56 3.96 4.95
CA THR A 84 48.68 4.21 4.04
C THR A 84 49.27 5.59 4.28
N VAL A 85 50.58 5.69 4.12
CA VAL A 85 51.39 6.90 4.23
C VAL A 85 52.22 7.02 2.97
N THR A 86 52.25 8.21 2.39
CA THR A 86 53.06 8.47 1.19
C THR A 86 54.52 8.76 1.53
N ASP A 87 54.79 9.53 2.58
CA ASP A 87 56.15 9.93 2.98
C ASP A 87 56.35 9.88 4.51
N PRO A 88 57.17 8.96 5.04
CA PRO A 88 57.81 7.85 4.32
C PRO A 88 56.79 6.79 3.85
N PRO A 89 57.01 6.10 2.71
CA PRO A 89 56.10 5.07 2.23
C PRO A 89 55.89 3.97 3.26
N PHE A 90 54.66 3.87 3.76
CA PHE A 90 54.31 2.87 4.78
C PHE A 90 52.85 2.45 4.64
N SER A 91 52.56 1.19 4.95
CA SER A 91 51.19 0.70 5.04
C SER A 91 51.03 -0.32 6.15
N THR A 92 49.87 -0.31 6.78
CA THR A 92 49.47 -1.27 7.81
C THR A 92 47.96 -1.46 7.76
N TRP A 93 47.44 -2.50 8.38
CA TRP A 93 46.02 -2.82 8.32
C TRP A 93 45.52 -3.49 9.59
N ILE A 94 44.22 -3.42 9.80
CA ILE A 94 43.49 -4.17 10.83
C ILE A 94 42.22 -4.79 10.25
N LEU A 95 41.73 -5.85 10.88
CA LEU A 95 40.38 -6.36 10.64
C LEU A 95 39.47 -5.83 11.74
N PHE A 96 38.31 -5.31 11.35
CA PHE A 96 37.28 -4.90 12.29
C PHE A 96 35.88 -5.30 11.80
N PRO A 97 35.01 -5.86 12.67
CA PRO A 97 35.36 -6.43 13.98
C PRO A 97 36.37 -7.57 13.84
N GLU A 98 36.98 -7.97 14.95
CA GLU A 98 37.80 -9.18 14.97
C GLU A 98 36.92 -10.39 14.56
N PRO A 99 37.43 -11.30 13.70
CA PRO A 99 36.67 -12.47 13.29
C PRO A 99 36.47 -13.39 14.49
N ASP A 100 35.28 -13.33 15.07
CA ASP A 100 34.89 -14.11 16.24
C ASP A 100 33.44 -14.63 16.11
N GLY A 101 33.18 -15.77 16.73
CA GLY A 101 31.91 -16.51 16.67
C GLY A 101 31.85 -17.55 15.57
N THR A 102 30.77 -18.35 15.61
CA THR A 102 30.58 -19.47 14.66
C THR A 102 30.18 -18.93 13.28
N PRO A 103 30.98 -19.18 12.23
CA PRO A 103 30.65 -18.74 10.88
C PRO A 103 29.31 -19.32 10.42
N GLY A 104 28.41 -18.46 9.94
CA GLY A 104 27.07 -18.84 9.49
C GLY A 104 26.02 -19.01 10.60
N ALA A 105 26.33 -18.68 11.85
CA ALA A 105 25.34 -18.65 12.94
C ALA A 105 24.57 -17.31 13.04
N ALA A 106 25.10 -16.24 12.46
CA ALA A 106 24.46 -14.93 12.42
C ALA A 106 23.12 -14.98 11.67
N ALA A 107 22.22 -14.05 11.97
CA ALA A 107 20.97 -13.91 11.23
C ALA A 107 21.26 -13.60 9.75
N GLU A 108 20.57 -14.28 8.85
CA GLU A 108 20.74 -14.10 7.40
C GLU A 108 19.56 -13.33 6.80
N ASN A 109 19.76 -12.70 5.63
CA ASN A 109 18.70 -12.01 4.88
C ASN A 109 17.94 -10.93 5.67
N LEU A 110 18.63 -10.19 6.53
CA LEU A 110 18.04 -9.07 7.27
C LEU A 110 17.49 -8.02 6.30
N SER A 111 16.17 -7.85 6.33
CA SER A 111 15.46 -6.87 5.50
C SER A 111 14.48 -6.10 6.37
N CYS A 112 14.37 -4.81 6.14
CA CYS A 112 13.47 -3.91 6.87
C CYS A 112 12.65 -3.09 5.88
N ARG A 113 11.38 -2.85 6.20
CA ARG A 113 10.47 -2.04 5.39
C ARG A 113 9.51 -1.23 6.27
N VAL A 114 9.25 0.01 5.87
CA VAL A 114 8.15 0.80 6.41
C VAL A 114 6.88 0.50 5.61
N HIS A 115 5.74 0.34 6.27
CA HIS A 115 4.45 0.07 5.63
C HIS A 115 3.28 0.60 6.47
N ASP A 116 2.12 0.76 5.81
CA ASP A 116 0.89 1.34 6.37
C ASP A 116 1.14 2.63 7.17
N VAL A 117 2.08 3.47 6.69
CA VAL A 117 2.50 4.76 7.25
C VAL A 117 3.28 4.66 8.57
N ASP A 118 2.77 3.92 9.55
CA ASP A 118 3.26 3.98 10.94
C ASP A 118 4.17 2.81 11.34
N PHE A 119 4.18 1.73 10.56
CA PHE A 119 4.84 0.48 10.96
C PHE A 119 6.18 0.30 10.27
N LEU A 120 7.17 -0.14 11.04
CA LEU A 120 8.44 -0.64 10.54
C LEU A 120 8.56 -2.10 10.94
N THR A 121 8.69 -2.97 9.94
CA THR A 121 8.90 -4.39 10.15
C THR A 121 10.25 -4.80 9.58
N CYS A 122 11.00 -5.56 10.36
CA CYS A 122 12.22 -6.22 9.93
C CYS A 122 12.06 -7.72 10.04
N ASP A 123 12.52 -8.46 9.04
CA ASP A 123 12.51 -9.92 8.99
C ASP A 123 13.92 -10.43 8.70
N TRP A 124 14.25 -11.61 9.23
CA TRP A 124 15.50 -12.31 8.96
C TRP A 124 15.30 -13.83 9.04
N THR A 125 16.26 -14.59 8.51
CA THR A 125 16.29 -16.05 8.61
C THR A 125 17.32 -16.49 9.65
N VAL A 126 17.04 -17.60 10.33
CA VAL A 126 17.98 -18.23 11.26
C VAL A 126 19.24 -18.65 10.50
N GLY A 127 20.41 -18.38 11.08
CA GLY A 127 21.68 -18.74 10.48
C GLY A 127 21.81 -20.24 10.27
N ARG A 128 22.34 -20.67 9.12
CA ARG A 128 22.47 -22.08 8.75
C ARG A 128 23.29 -22.93 9.73
N ALA A 129 24.22 -22.31 10.45
CA ALA A 129 25.07 -22.95 11.46
C ALA A 129 24.72 -22.49 12.88
N ALA A 130 23.55 -21.87 13.07
CA ALA A 130 23.13 -21.40 14.38
C ALA A 130 22.80 -22.58 15.30
N PRO A 131 23.22 -22.52 16.57
CA PRO A 131 22.82 -23.51 17.57
C PRO A 131 21.31 -23.61 17.73
N GLN A 132 20.84 -24.76 18.23
CA GLN A 132 19.40 -24.98 18.43
C GLN A 132 18.78 -24.03 19.47
N ASP A 133 19.56 -23.56 20.46
CA ASP A 133 19.13 -22.64 21.51
C ASP A 133 19.33 -21.16 21.15
N VAL A 134 19.62 -20.84 19.88
CA VAL A 134 19.84 -19.46 19.45
C VAL A 134 18.60 -18.60 19.68
N GLN A 135 18.82 -17.41 20.23
CA GLN A 135 17.83 -16.36 20.28
C GLN A 135 18.41 -15.06 19.74
N TYR A 136 17.68 -14.41 18.82
CA TYR A 136 18.10 -13.17 18.18
C TYR A 136 17.47 -11.95 18.83
N GLN A 137 18.18 -10.83 18.84
CA GLN A 137 17.66 -9.54 19.31
C GLN A 137 18.02 -8.43 18.32
N LEU A 138 17.02 -7.63 17.96
CA LEU A 138 17.18 -6.51 17.06
C LEU A 138 17.34 -5.20 17.84
N TYR A 139 18.30 -4.39 17.39
CA TYR A 139 18.53 -3.03 17.84
C TYR A 139 18.50 -2.08 16.64
N VAL A 140 17.93 -0.90 16.85
CA VAL A 140 17.95 0.22 15.91
C VAL A 140 18.80 1.32 16.51
N GLU A 141 19.77 1.79 15.75
CA GLU A 141 20.67 2.89 16.15
C GLU A 141 20.53 4.05 15.16
N ASP A 142 20.33 5.24 15.68
CA ASP A 142 20.32 6.47 14.89
C ASP A 142 21.75 6.80 14.43
N GLY A 143 21.93 6.98 13.11
CA GLY A 143 23.24 7.20 12.52
C GLY A 143 23.97 8.45 13.01
N THR A 144 23.25 9.43 13.56
CA THR A 144 23.77 10.73 14.01
C THR A 144 23.79 10.86 15.53
N THR A 145 22.68 10.55 16.21
CA THR A 145 22.59 10.69 17.68
C THR A 145 23.20 9.52 18.42
N LEU A 146 23.44 8.39 17.73
CA LEU A 146 23.87 7.12 18.31
C LEU A 146 22.90 6.57 19.37
N GLU A 147 21.67 7.10 19.43
CA GLU A 147 20.63 6.58 20.31
C GLU A 147 20.25 5.17 19.83
N ARG A 148 20.34 4.20 20.74
CA ARG A 148 20.08 2.80 20.46
C ARG A 148 18.81 2.31 21.15
N ARG A 149 17.90 1.73 20.38
CA ARG A 149 16.61 1.21 20.84
C ARG A 149 16.48 -0.28 20.56
N LYS A 150 16.07 -1.06 21.56
CA LYS A 150 15.80 -2.50 21.42
C LYS A 150 14.38 -2.71 20.91
N CYS A 151 14.20 -3.69 20.03
CA CYS A 151 12.88 -4.13 19.63
C CYS A 151 12.12 -4.80 20.78
N LEU A 152 10.81 -4.54 20.87
CA LEU A 152 9.90 -5.10 21.87
C LEU A 152 8.91 -6.12 21.31
N HIS A 153 8.50 -5.97 20.04
CA HIS A 153 7.49 -6.83 19.41
C HIS A 153 8.14 -7.77 18.40
N TYR A 154 8.48 -8.98 18.85
CA TYR A 154 9.11 -10.00 18.01
C TYR A 154 8.09 -10.92 17.35
N LYS A 155 8.43 -11.35 16.13
CA LYS A 155 7.81 -12.48 15.44
C LYS A 155 8.67 -13.72 15.69
N THR A 156 8.03 -14.82 16.11
CA THR A 156 8.68 -16.09 16.38
C THR A 156 8.39 -17.11 15.29
N ASP A 157 9.32 -18.03 15.06
CA ASP A 157 9.08 -19.26 14.31
C ASP A 157 8.41 -20.33 15.18
N ASP A 158 8.18 -21.53 14.62
CA ASP A 158 7.57 -22.67 15.31
C ASP A 158 8.36 -23.15 16.54
N ARG A 159 9.64 -22.78 16.65
CA ARG A 159 10.55 -23.14 17.74
C ARG A 159 10.62 -22.06 18.81
N GLY A 160 9.96 -20.91 18.60
CA GLY A 160 10.04 -19.75 19.48
C GLY A 160 11.27 -18.87 19.27
N THR A 161 12.07 -19.12 18.21
CA THR A 161 13.21 -18.27 17.85
C THR A 161 12.69 -16.99 17.19
N HIS A 162 13.24 -15.84 17.57
CA HIS A 162 12.91 -14.57 16.95
C HIS A 162 13.43 -14.51 15.52
N VAL A 163 12.53 -14.31 14.57
CA VAL A 163 12.80 -14.22 13.11
C VAL A 163 12.30 -12.90 12.50
N GLY A 164 11.75 -12.03 13.32
CA GLY A 164 11.32 -10.70 12.89
C GLY A 164 11.01 -9.79 14.06
N CYS A 165 10.83 -8.52 13.76
CA CYS A 165 10.56 -7.45 14.72
C CYS A 165 9.63 -6.40 14.08
N ARG A 166 8.75 -5.82 14.89
CA ARG A 166 7.88 -4.69 14.50
C ARG A 166 8.02 -3.51 15.47
N PHE A 167 8.00 -2.31 14.91
CA PHE A 167 7.85 -1.05 15.64
C PHE A 167 6.54 -0.38 15.21
N ASP A 168 5.74 0.05 16.19
CA ASP A 168 4.39 0.58 15.96
C ASP A 168 4.31 2.11 15.84
N ASP A 169 5.30 2.84 16.35
CA ASP A 169 5.36 4.30 16.22
C ASP A 169 6.74 4.72 15.70
N ILE A 170 6.83 4.84 14.38
CA ILE A 170 8.08 5.24 13.70
C ILE A 170 8.22 6.75 13.55
N SER A 171 7.18 7.53 13.83
CA SER A 171 7.24 8.99 13.83
C SER A 171 8.29 9.51 14.83
N ARG A 172 8.53 8.74 15.91
CA ARG A 172 9.53 9.03 16.93
C ARG A 172 10.89 8.37 16.68
N LEU A 173 10.98 7.44 15.73
CA LEU A 173 12.23 6.73 15.42
C LEU A 173 13.20 7.60 14.63
N SER A 174 12.70 8.54 13.84
CA SER A 174 13.57 9.50 13.14
C SER A 174 12.86 10.84 13.01
N LYS A 175 13.33 11.86 13.73
CA LYS A 175 12.84 13.25 13.60
C LYS A 175 13.46 14.00 12.40
N TYR A 176 14.46 13.39 11.76
CA TYR A 176 15.31 14.00 10.75
C TYR A 176 15.64 12.97 9.66
N PRO A 177 16.16 13.36 8.49
CA PRO A 177 16.54 12.43 7.41
C PRO A 177 17.87 11.73 7.71
N HIS A 178 18.00 11.13 8.89
CA HIS A 178 19.17 10.36 9.28
C HIS A 178 18.96 8.90 8.89
N GLY A 179 20.04 8.26 8.42
CA GLY A 179 20.03 6.83 8.17
C GLY A 179 20.08 6.07 9.49
N LEU A 180 19.34 4.97 9.55
CA LEU A 180 19.27 4.09 10.71
C LEU A 180 20.10 2.83 10.45
N ARG A 181 20.74 2.35 11.51
CA ARG A 181 21.43 1.06 11.53
C ARG A 181 20.57 0.04 12.25
N PHE A 182 20.23 -1.03 11.55
CA PHE A 182 19.52 -2.17 12.08
C PHE A 182 20.53 -3.27 12.36
N THR A 183 20.67 -3.68 13.60
CA THR A 183 21.63 -4.72 14.01
C THR A 183 20.90 -5.84 14.71
N VAL A 184 21.09 -7.07 14.23
CA VAL A 184 20.59 -8.30 14.84
C VAL A 184 21.77 -9.03 15.46
N GLY A 185 21.78 -9.10 16.79
CA GLY A 185 22.70 -9.94 17.56
C GLY A 185 22.06 -11.29 17.88
N GLY A 186 22.88 -12.30 18.15
CA GLY A 186 22.42 -13.60 18.61
C GLY A 186 23.03 -13.99 19.95
N THR A 187 22.27 -14.73 20.75
CA THR A 187 22.69 -15.30 22.03
C THR A 187 22.43 -16.80 22.02
N SER A 188 23.40 -17.59 22.49
CA SER A 188 23.29 -19.05 22.68
C SER A 188 24.24 -19.45 23.80
N GLY A 189 23.87 -20.46 24.58
CA GLY A 189 24.77 -21.08 25.57
C GLY A 189 25.78 -22.04 24.95
N ALA A 190 25.50 -22.54 23.73
CA ALA A 190 26.34 -23.52 23.06
C ALA A 190 27.47 -22.90 22.21
N ALA A 191 27.25 -21.72 21.62
CA ALA A 191 28.26 -21.05 20.81
C ALA A 191 28.07 -19.53 20.75
N ARG A 192 29.16 -18.81 20.46
CA ARG A 192 29.12 -17.37 20.19
C ARG A 192 28.53 -17.11 18.81
N VAL A 193 27.48 -16.30 18.76
CA VAL A 193 26.76 -15.99 17.52
C VAL A 193 27.15 -14.59 17.04
N PRO A 194 27.74 -14.44 15.84
CA PRO A 194 28.04 -13.12 15.28
C PRO A 194 26.77 -12.33 14.99
N CYS A 195 26.89 -11.01 14.89
CA CYS A 195 25.77 -10.15 14.51
C CYS A 195 25.68 -9.95 12.99
N THR A 196 24.56 -9.42 12.54
CA THR A 196 24.33 -8.95 11.17
C THR A 196 23.73 -7.55 11.24
N ASP A 197 24.14 -6.65 10.36
CA ASP A 197 23.60 -5.30 10.31
C ASP A 197 23.33 -4.80 8.90
N VAL A 198 22.42 -3.82 8.80
CA VAL A 198 22.16 -3.07 7.58
C VAL A 198 21.95 -1.59 7.92
N PHE A 199 22.45 -0.71 7.06
CA PHE A 199 22.21 0.74 7.15
C PHE A 199 21.19 1.16 6.09
N ARG A 200 20.10 1.83 6.49
CA ARG A 200 19.01 2.25 5.59
C ARG A 200 18.43 3.59 6.00
N TYR A 201 18.03 4.37 5.00
CA TYR A 201 17.17 5.53 5.20
C TYR A 201 15.71 5.07 5.18
N LEU A 202 14.88 5.57 6.10
CA LEU A 202 13.47 5.20 6.18
C LEU A 202 12.71 5.55 4.89
N SER A 203 13.05 6.67 4.25
CA SER A 203 12.48 7.08 2.96
C SER A 203 12.69 6.01 1.88
N ALA A 204 13.88 5.43 1.80
CA ALA A 204 14.26 4.46 0.77
C ALA A 204 13.69 3.04 1.00
N ILE A 205 13.24 2.73 2.22
CA ILE A 205 12.61 1.44 2.56
C ILE A 205 11.11 1.55 2.81
N GLU A 206 10.51 2.71 2.50
CA GLU A 206 9.08 2.93 2.62
C GLU A 206 8.32 2.30 1.47
N LYS A 207 7.40 1.39 1.82
CA LYS A 207 6.38 0.90 0.91
C LYS A 207 5.21 1.89 0.91
N LEU A 208 5.17 2.73 -0.12
CA LEU A 208 4.11 3.73 -0.29
C LEU A 208 2.73 3.07 -0.38
N THR A 209 1.78 3.63 0.38
CA THR A 209 0.37 3.21 0.34
C THR A 209 -0.38 4.09 -0.67
N PRO A 210 -1.10 3.51 -1.64
CA PRO A 210 -1.85 4.32 -2.60
C PRO A 210 -2.96 5.12 -1.89
N PRO A 211 -3.17 6.39 -2.24
CA PRO A 211 -4.18 7.21 -1.59
C PRO A 211 -5.60 6.83 -2.03
N ASN A 212 -6.59 7.09 -1.18
CA ASN A 212 -7.99 6.99 -1.56
C ASN A 212 -8.43 8.23 -2.32
N ILE A 213 -9.34 8.05 -3.29
CA ILE A 213 -9.86 9.12 -4.13
C ILE A 213 -11.25 9.50 -3.63
N THR A 214 -11.43 10.76 -3.28
CA THR A 214 -12.73 11.37 -3.06
C THR A 214 -13.19 12.06 -4.33
N VAL A 215 -14.47 11.91 -4.66
CA VAL A 215 -15.03 12.44 -5.90
C VAL A 215 -16.19 13.37 -5.62
N THR A 216 -16.17 14.52 -6.25
CA THR A 216 -17.33 15.41 -6.36
C THR A 216 -17.67 15.55 -7.83
N CYS A 217 -18.84 15.08 -8.23
CA CYS A 217 -19.21 15.09 -9.65
C CYS A 217 -20.62 15.58 -9.95
N ASN A 218 -20.74 16.08 -11.17
CA ASN A 218 -21.96 16.51 -11.84
C ASN A 218 -22.03 15.78 -13.19
N LYS A 219 -23.12 15.95 -13.95
CA LYS A 219 -23.33 15.35 -15.28
C LYS A 219 -22.21 15.66 -16.29
N THR A 220 -21.53 16.80 -16.12
CA THR A 220 -20.52 17.28 -17.07
C THR A 220 -19.09 17.13 -16.60
N HIS A 221 -18.85 17.19 -15.29
CA HIS A 221 -17.50 17.22 -14.70
C HIS A 221 -17.45 16.31 -13.48
N SER A 222 -16.35 15.58 -13.33
CA SER A 222 -16.00 14.88 -12.11
C SER A 222 -14.67 15.38 -11.59
N PHE A 223 -14.67 15.94 -10.40
CA PHE A 223 -13.48 16.41 -9.70
C PHE A 223 -13.03 15.34 -8.71
N MET A 224 -11.87 14.75 -9.01
CA MET A 224 -11.19 13.77 -8.16
C MET A 224 -10.16 14.50 -7.31
N GLU A 225 -10.16 14.22 -6.02
CA GLU A 225 -9.20 14.71 -5.04
C GLU A 225 -8.71 13.55 -4.19
N TRP A 226 -7.45 13.56 -3.77
CA TRP A 226 -6.89 12.53 -2.90
C TRP A 226 -5.90 13.13 -1.91
N LYS A 227 -5.63 12.41 -0.83
CA LYS A 227 -4.64 12.82 0.17
C LYS A 227 -3.58 11.74 0.31
N MET A 228 -2.32 12.12 0.07
CA MET A 228 -1.17 11.25 0.29
C MET A 228 -0.64 11.45 1.72
N LEU A 229 -0.25 10.34 2.35
CA LEU A 229 0.31 10.32 3.70
C LEU A 229 1.64 9.56 3.68
N SER A 230 2.70 10.24 4.11
CA SER A 230 4.04 9.69 4.34
C SER A 230 4.79 10.62 5.29
N TYR A 231 5.58 10.04 6.19
CA TYR A 231 6.44 10.81 7.11
C TYR A 231 7.82 11.14 6.53
N PHE A 232 8.28 10.37 5.54
CA PHE A 232 9.66 10.41 5.06
C PHE A 232 9.77 10.92 3.63
N ASN A 233 8.70 10.80 2.85
CA ASN A 233 8.62 11.26 1.47
C ASN A 233 7.56 12.36 1.34
N HIS A 234 7.87 13.41 0.57
CA HIS A 234 7.01 14.61 0.49
C HIS A 234 6.68 15.06 -0.94
N ARG A 235 7.35 14.49 -1.95
CA ARG A 235 7.17 14.87 -3.36
C ARG A 235 6.71 13.66 -4.15
N PHE A 236 5.55 13.79 -4.78
CA PHE A 236 4.86 12.68 -5.40
C PHE A 236 4.28 13.06 -6.75
N ASN A 237 4.40 12.13 -7.69
CA ASN A 237 3.65 12.07 -8.93
C ASN A 237 2.59 10.98 -8.81
N TYR A 238 1.45 11.17 -9.46
CA TYR A 238 0.35 10.22 -9.45
C TYR A 238 0.05 9.74 -10.85
N GLU A 239 -0.32 8.47 -10.97
CA GLU A 239 -0.81 7.89 -12.20
C GLU A 239 -2.24 7.40 -11.96
N LEU A 240 -3.18 7.90 -12.76
CA LEU A 240 -4.59 7.55 -12.69
C LEU A 240 -4.94 6.68 -13.89
N GLN A 241 -5.43 5.47 -13.62
CA GLN A 241 -5.99 4.60 -14.65
C GLN A 241 -7.51 4.74 -14.61
N ILE A 242 -8.09 5.32 -15.65
CA ILE A 242 -9.51 5.65 -15.75
C ILE A 242 -10.14 4.80 -16.85
N GLN A 243 -11.18 4.05 -16.50
CA GLN A 243 -11.95 3.23 -17.42
C GLN A 243 -13.39 3.74 -17.47
N LYS A 244 -13.81 4.26 -18.64
CA LYS A 244 -15.18 4.71 -18.90
C LYS A 244 -15.94 3.59 -19.62
N SER A 245 -16.99 3.05 -19.00
CA SER A 245 -17.84 2.01 -19.62
C SER A 245 -17.03 0.89 -20.31
N THR A 246 -17.23 0.66 -21.62
CA THR A 246 -16.53 -0.32 -22.46
C THR A 246 -15.28 0.24 -23.16
N GLU A 247 -14.90 1.49 -22.92
CA GLU A 247 -13.70 2.07 -23.51
C GLU A 247 -12.43 1.47 -22.89
N ALA A 248 -11.33 1.51 -23.65
CA ALA A 248 -10.02 1.13 -23.13
C ALA A 248 -9.62 2.05 -21.96
N ALA A 249 -8.94 1.49 -20.96
CA ALA A 249 -8.48 2.27 -19.82
C ALA A 249 -7.42 3.30 -20.24
N ALA A 250 -7.70 4.58 -20.03
CA ALA A 250 -6.75 5.68 -20.24
C ALA A 250 -5.89 5.86 -18.99
N THR A 251 -4.60 6.15 -19.18
CA THR A 251 -3.68 6.45 -18.06
C THR A 251 -3.26 7.91 -18.12
N GLU A 252 -3.58 8.65 -17.06
CA GLU A 252 -3.26 10.06 -16.91
C GLU A 252 -2.17 10.24 -15.85
N THR A 253 -1.22 11.12 -16.09
CA THR A 253 -0.14 11.43 -15.14
C THR A 253 -0.34 12.81 -14.55
N VAL A 254 -0.41 12.88 -13.22
CA VAL A 254 -0.61 14.12 -12.46
C VAL A 254 0.65 14.38 -11.63
N LYS A 255 1.37 15.46 -11.94
CA LYS A 255 2.65 15.78 -11.29
C LYS A 255 2.44 16.76 -10.16
N GLU A 256 2.88 16.43 -8.95
CA GLU A 256 2.87 17.30 -7.75
C GLU A 256 1.51 17.95 -7.39
N HIS A 257 0.42 17.49 -7.99
CA HIS A 257 -0.95 17.93 -7.71
C HIS A 257 -1.76 16.77 -7.11
N THR A 258 -2.70 17.09 -6.23
CA THR A 258 -3.54 16.12 -5.51
C THR A 258 -4.98 16.08 -6.02
N SER A 259 -5.22 16.60 -7.22
CA SER A 259 -6.53 16.62 -7.84
C SER A 259 -6.46 16.50 -9.36
N PHE A 260 -7.55 16.02 -9.95
CA PHE A 260 -7.71 15.87 -11.39
C PHE A 260 -9.19 15.99 -11.80
N THR A 261 -9.46 16.69 -12.90
CA THR A 261 -10.81 16.89 -13.41
C THR A 261 -11.06 16.05 -14.66
N LEU A 262 -12.09 15.21 -14.62
CA LEU A 262 -12.54 14.42 -15.75
C LEU A 262 -13.80 15.04 -16.38
N LEU A 263 -13.78 15.18 -17.70
CA LEU A 263 -14.92 15.69 -18.48
C LEU A 263 -15.82 14.57 -19.00
N ASN A 264 -17.09 14.89 -19.23
CA ASN A 264 -18.14 14.02 -19.82
C ASN A 264 -18.41 12.76 -18.97
N THR A 265 -19.03 12.91 -17.80
CA THR A 265 -19.08 11.84 -16.79
C THR A 265 -20.45 11.19 -16.65
N GLY A 266 -20.60 9.99 -17.24
CA GLY A 266 -21.50 8.94 -16.76
C GLY A 266 -20.77 8.04 -15.75
N ALA A 267 -20.97 6.72 -15.81
CA ALA A 267 -20.28 5.77 -14.92
C ALA A 267 -18.83 5.48 -15.36
N TYR A 268 -17.88 5.53 -14.41
CA TYR A 268 -16.47 5.20 -14.66
C TYR A 268 -15.83 4.52 -13.44
N THR A 269 -14.71 3.83 -13.68
CA THR A 269 -13.88 3.20 -12.64
C THR A 269 -12.49 3.81 -12.68
N VAL A 270 -11.92 4.11 -11.52
CA VAL A 270 -10.59 4.70 -11.40
C VAL A 270 -9.70 3.90 -10.44
N ARG A 271 -8.42 3.79 -10.79
CA ARG A 271 -7.35 3.33 -9.92
C ARG A 271 -6.28 4.41 -9.87
N ILE A 272 -5.62 4.54 -8.72
CA ILE A 272 -4.51 5.47 -8.56
C ILE A 272 -3.30 4.75 -8.00
N ARG A 273 -2.12 5.12 -8.48
CA ARG A 273 -0.85 4.78 -7.83
C ARG A 273 0.00 6.03 -7.66
N VAL A 274 0.90 5.98 -6.71
CA VAL A 274 1.82 7.08 -6.42
C VAL A 274 3.24 6.67 -6.76
N ARG A 275 4.02 7.64 -7.23
CA ARG A 275 5.45 7.54 -7.51
C ARG A 275 6.17 8.68 -6.80
N GLU A 276 7.15 8.36 -5.97
CA GLU A 276 8.04 9.36 -5.35
C GLU A 276 9.00 9.94 -6.41
N VAL A 277 9.37 11.21 -6.27
CA VAL A 277 10.05 11.97 -7.32
C VAL A 277 11.56 11.69 -7.41
N PHE A 278 12.24 11.43 -6.30
CA PHE A 278 13.71 11.34 -6.25
C PHE A 278 14.25 9.91 -6.37
N ASP A 279 13.74 8.99 -5.55
CA ASP A 279 14.10 7.58 -5.48
C ASP A 279 13.21 6.71 -6.40
N GLU A 280 12.22 7.32 -7.06
CA GLU A 280 11.25 6.65 -7.95
C GLU A 280 10.53 5.45 -7.30
N LEU A 281 10.27 5.53 -5.99
CA LEU A 281 9.49 4.51 -5.28
C LEU A 281 8.05 4.47 -5.82
N LEU A 282 7.59 3.31 -6.28
CA LEU A 282 6.21 3.10 -6.72
C LEU A 282 5.37 2.41 -5.64
N SER A 283 4.13 2.89 -5.48
CA SER A 283 3.10 2.11 -4.80
C SER A 283 2.49 1.07 -5.73
N GLU A 284 1.81 0.10 -5.11
CA GLU A 284 0.81 -0.70 -5.79
C GLU A 284 -0.35 0.18 -6.29
N TRP A 285 -1.12 -0.33 -7.25
CA TRP A 285 -2.39 0.28 -7.64
C TRP A 285 -3.40 0.19 -6.51
N SER A 286 -4.16 1.26 -6.30
CA SER A 286 -5.32 1.24 -5.42
C SER A 286 -6.34 0.19 -5.86
N ALA A 287 -7.22 -0.18 -4.93
CA ALA A 287 -8.45 -0.87 -5.29
C ALA A 287 -9.23 -0.05 -6.34
N PRO A 288 -9.87 -0.70 -7.33
CA PRO A 288 -10.75 -0.01 -8.28
C PRO A 288 -11.92 0.64 -7.56
N GLN A 289 -12.13 1.93 -7.79
CA GLN A 289 -13.25 2.69 -7.24
C GLN A 289 -14.18 3.08 -8.39
N ARG A 290 -15.45 2.68 -8.31
CA ARG A 290 -16.47 2.99 -9.32
C ARG A 290 -17.30 4.19 -8.86
N PHE A 291 -17.48 5.15 -9.75
CA PHE A 291 -18.29 6.34 -9.51
C PHE A 291 -19.35 6.48 -10.60
N GLU A 292 -20.56 6.85 -10.20
CA GLU A 292 -21.69 7.08 -11.09
C GLU A 292 -22.17 8.52 -10.86
N CYS A 293 -21.97 9.35 -11.89
CA CYS A 293 -22.18 10.80 -11.81
C CYS A 293 -23.52 11.25 -12.41
N ASP A 294 -24.32 10.30 -12.88
CA ASP A 294 -25.71 10.52 -13.25
C ASP A 294 -26.54 10.66 -11.97
N GLN A 295 -26.75 11.90 -11.52
CA GLN A 295 -27.79 12.17 -10.53
C GLN A 295 -29.14 11.73 -11.12
N GLU A 296 -29.83 10.80 -10.46
CA GLU A 296 -31.28 10.66 -10.60
C GLU A 296 -31.90 12.06 -10.47
N GLU A 297 -32.80 12.44 -11.39
CA GLU A 297 -33.50 13.73 -11.30
C GLU A 297 -33.99 13.94 -9.86
N ASP A 298 -33.65 15.09 -9.27
CA ASP A 298 -34.02 15.45 -7.91
C ASP A 298 -35.52 15.17 -7.71
N MET A 299 -35.87 14.37 -6.70
CA MET A 299 -37.21 13.77 -6.54
C MET A 299 -38.31 14.84 -6.58
N HIS A 300 -37.98 16.05 -6.12
CA HIS A 300 -38.83 17.23 -6.17
C HIS A 300 -39.12 17.73 -7.60
N THR A 301 -38.14 17.77 -8.50
CA THR A 301 -38.34 18.22 -9.89
C THR A 301 -39.13 17.20 -10.70
N ARG A 302 -38.89 15.89 -10.47
CA ARG A 302 -39.68 14.81 -11.08
C ARG A 302 -41.13 14.81 -10.59
N SER A 303 -41.35 15.03 -9.30
CA SER A 303 -42.70 15.17 -8.70
C SER A 303 -43.43 16.41 -9.23
N LEU A 304 -42.75 17.56 -9.31
CA LEU A 304 -43.33 18.79 -9.84
C LEU A 304 -43.75 18.63 -11.32
N ARG A 305 -42.88 18.01 -12.13
CA ARG A 305 -43.13 17.77 -13.56
C ARG A 305 -44.30 16.81 -13.80
N THR A 306 -44.36 15.72 -13.03
CA THR A 306 -45.46 14.75 -13.12
C THR A 306 -46.79 15.35 -12.64
N SER A 307 -46.77 16.15 -11.57
CA SER A 307 -47.93 16.88 -11.07
C SER A 307 -48.46 17.91 -12.09
N LEU A 308 -47.57 18.68 -12.73
CA LEU A 308 -47.95 19.62 -13.79
C LEU A 308 -48.60 18.92 -14.99
N LEU A 309 -48.01 17.80 -15.43
CA LEU A 309 -48.55 17.01 -16.54
C LEU A 309 -49.92 16.41 -16.20
N ALA A 310 -50.11 15.93 -14.97
CA ALA A 310 -51.39 15.44 -14.49
C ALA A 310 -52.45 16.55 -14.44
N ALA A 311 -52.11 17.72 -13.88
CA ALA A 311 -53.00 18.87 -13.82
C ALA A 311 -53.42 19.35 -15.23
N LEU A 312 -52.49 19.38 -16.17
CA LEU A 312 -52.75 19.74 -17.56
C LEU A 312 -53.68 18.70 -18.24
N GLY A 313 -53.46 17.42 -17.97
CA GLY A 313 -54.31 16.33 -18.45
C GLY A 313 -55.75 16.43 -17.93
N VAL A 314 -55.93 16.75 -16.64
CA VAL A 314 -57.25 16.96 -16.04
C VAL A 314 -57.95 18.18 -16.66
N LEU A 315 -57.23 19.28 -16.85
CA LEU A 315 -57.76 20.48 -17.50
C LEU A 315 -58.24 20.19 -18.93
N LEU A 316 -57.45 19.47 -19.72
CA LEU A 316 -57.81 19.07 -21.08
C LEU A 316 -59.03 18.14 -21.09
N ALA A 317 -59.12 17.19 -20.17
CA ALA A 317 -60.26 16.28 -20.04
C ALA A 317 -61.55 17.03 -19.67
N LEU A 318 -61.49 17.99 -18.75
CA LEU A 318 -62.62 18.85 -18.38
C LEU A 318 -63.08 19.71 -19.56
N LEU A 319 -62.13 20.26 -20.33
CA LEU A 319 -62.43 21.06 -21.51
C LEU A 319 -63.11 20.23 -22.61
N LEU A 320 -62.63 19.00 -22.83
CA LEU A 320 -63.25 18.03 -23.74
C LEU A 320 -64.65 17.64 -23.26
N ALA A 321 -64.84 17.37 -21.98
CA ALA A 321 -66.15 17.07 -21.41
C ALA A 321 -67.13 18.24 -21.58
N LEU A 322 -66.69 19.48 -21.34
CA LEU A 322 -67.49 20.69 -21.57
C LEU A 322 -67.87 20.86 -23.04
N LEU A 323 -66.94 20.61 -23.98
CA LEU A 323 -67.20 20.67 -25.42
C LEU A 323 -68.18 19.58 -25.86
N LEU A 324 -68.04 18.36 -25.36
CA LEU A 324 -68.96 17.25 -25.62
C LEU A 324 -70.35 17.56 -25.04
N CYS A 325 -70.44 18.01 -23.79
CA CYS A 325 -71.69 18.44 -23.17
C CYS A 325 -72.35 19.56 -23.97
N ARG A 326 -71.61 20.59 -24.41
CA ARG A 326 -72.16 21.64 -25.29
C ARG A 326 -72.70 21.07 -26.59
N ARG A 327 -71.99 20.12 -27.22
CA ARG A 327 -72.43 19.46 -28.45
C ARG A 327 -73.69 18.65 -28.25
N PHE A 328 -73.80 17.88 -27.16
CA PHE A 328 -75.00 17.11 -26.82
C PHE A 328 -76.20 18.02 -26.49
N SER A 329 -76.00 19.09 -25.71
CA SER A 329 -77.07 20.06 -25.41
C SER A 329 -77.54 20.83 -26.64
N LEU A 330 -76.66 21.07 -27.62
CA LEU A 330 -77.04 21.64 -28.92
C LEU A 330 -77.83 20.62 -29.75
N MET A 331 -77.42 19.36 -29.80
CA MET A 331 -78.18 18.30 -30.49
C MET A 331 -79.57 18.09 -29.88
N GLN A 332 -79.70 18.22 -28.56
CA GLN A 332 -80.97 18.13 -27.84
C GLN A 332 -81.90 19.34 -28.11
N LYS A 333 -81.34 20.49 -28.52
CA LYS A 333 -82.11 21.67 -28.95
C LYS A 333 -82.53 21.64 -30.43
N VAL A 334 -81.85 20.86 -31.27
CA VAL A 334 -82.17 20.75 -32.72
C VAL A 334 -83.19 19.63 -33.00
N LEU A 335 -83.37 18.67 -32.08
CA LEU A 335 -84.38 17.60 -32.16
C LEU A 335 -85.22 17.57 -30.86
N PRO A 336 -86.35 18.30 -30.77
CA PRO A 336 -87.22 18.21 -29.59
C PRO A 336 -87.87 16.81 -29.49
N PRO A 337 -88.14 16.31 -28.27
CA PRO A 337 -88.80 15.03 -28.09
C PRO A 337 -90.27 15.11 -28.56
N ILE A 338 -90.71 14.12 -29.33
CA ILE A 338 -92.07 14.02 -29.89
C ILE A 338 -93.09 14.03 -28.72
N PRO A 339 -94.11 14.92 -28.73
CA PRO A 339 -95.09 15.02 -27.66
C PRO A 339 -95.93 13.74 -27.55
N ARG A 340 -96.11 13.23 -26.32
CA ARG A 340 -97.02 12.12 -26.05
C ARG A 340 -98.47 12.53 -26.31
N MET A 341 -99.18 11.74 -27.12
CA MET A 341 -100.62 11.87 -27.34
C MET A 341 -101.39 11.55 -26.06
N LYS A 342 -102.41 12.37 -25.78
CA LYS A 342 -103.40 12.19 -24.72
C LYS A 342 -104.48 11.24 -25.24
N ASN A 343 -104.61 10.05 -24.66
CA ASN A 343 -105.71 9.13 -24.95
C ASN A 343 -106.99 9.63 -24.25
N PRO A 344 -108.10 9.86 -24.97
CA PRO A 344 -109.41 10.02 -24.37
C PRO A 344 -110.20 8.73 -24.60
N ILE A 345 -110.51 7.96 -23.55
CA ILE A 345 -111.66 7.04 -23.41
C ILE A 345 -111.56 6.37 -22.03
N GLY A 346 -112.61 6.54 -21.23
CA GLY A 346 -113.09 5.53 -20.26
C GLY A 346 -112.59 5.65 -18.82
N ASP A 347 -113.21 6.55 -18.05
CA ASP A 347 -113.57 6.23 -16.67
C ASP A 347 -114.65 5.13 -16.70
N ASP A 348 -114.44 4.03 -15.96
CA ASP A 348 -115.43 3.40 -15.05
C ASP A 348 -115.10 1.94 -14.70
N PHE A 349 -114.73 1.76 -13.42
CA PHE A 349 -115.12 0.66 -12.52
C PHE A 349 -114.52 -0.78 -12.65
N PRO A 350 -114.53 -1.55 -11.53
CA PRO A 350 -113.40 -2.35 -11.08
C PRO A 350 -113.71 -3.86 -10.98
N SER A 351 -112.70 -4.73 -11.03
CA SER A 351 -112.67 -6.01 -10.30
C SER A 351 -111.40 -6.83 -10.57
N THR A 352 -110.80 -7.26 -9.48
CA THR A 352 -110.23 -8.59 -9.21
C THR A 352 -110.27 -9.61 -10.34
N LEU A 353 -109.10 -10.18 -10.71
CA LEU A 353 -108.93 -11.60 -11.05
C LEU A 353 -107.44 -11.98 -10.93
N MET A 354 -107.18 -13.10 -10.26
CA MET A 354 -105.88 -13.70 -9.93
C MET A 354 -105.28 -14.51 -11.13
N PRO A 355 -104.37 -15.48 -10.92
CA PRO A 355 -102.95 -15.42 -11.26
C PRO A 355 -102.58 -16.38 -12.41
N TRP A 356 -101.32 -16.36 -12.87
CA TRP A 356 -100.75 -17.47 -13.63
C TRP A 356 -99.43 -17.90 -13.01
N GLU A 357 -99.34 -19.18 -12.65
CA GLU A 357 -98.18 -19.87 -12.09
C GLU A 357 -97.91 -21.11 -12.95
N ALA A 358 -96.64 -21.33 -13.33
CA ALA A 358 -95.96 -22.61 -13.62
C ALA A 358 -94.63 -22.27 -14.34
N GLY A 359 -93.48 -22.85 -14.03
CA GLY A 359 -93.17 -23.98 -13.15
C GLY A 359 -91.64 -24.12 -13.03
N ARG A 360 -91.24 -24.81 -11.96
CA ARG A 360 -89.86 -25.17 -11.57
C ARG A 360 -89.29 -26.26 -12.49
N ALA A 361 -87.99 -26.20 -12.78
CA ALA A 361 -87.17 -27.37 -13.09
C ALA A 361 -85.70 -27.09 -12.78
N ASP A 362 -85.17 -27.82 -11.81
CA ASP A 362 -83.77 -28.18 -11.55
C ASP A 362 -83.79 -29.72 -11.36
N PRO A 363 -82.68 -30.48 -11.35
CA PRO A 363 -81.31 -30.25 -11.84
C PRO A 363 -80.76 -31.47 -12.64
N GLU A 364 -79.53 -31.40 -13.17
CA GLU A 364 -78.46 -32.42 -13.06
C GLU A 364 -77.41 -32.38 -14.19
N ASP A 365 -76.17 -32.21 -13.73
CA ASP A 365 -74.84 -32.62 -14.22
C ASP A 365 -74.66 -33.28 -15.60
N CYS A 366 -73.69 -32.73 -16.36
CA CYS A 366 -72.68 -33.54 -17.06
C CYS A 366 -71.37 -32.75 -17.26
N ALA A 367 -70.26 -33.49 -17.20
CA ALA A 367 -68.93 -33.05 -16.78
C ALA A 367 -68.02 -32.40 -17.83
N VAL A 368 -67.01 -31.73 -17.29
CA VAL A 368 -65.83 -31.08 -17.88
C VAL A 368 -64.96 -32.04 -18.72
N ALA A 369 -64.39 -31.53 -19.82
CA ALA A 369 -63.08 -31.98 -20.31
C ALA A 369 -62.23 -30.77 -20.74
N GLU A 370 -61.11 -30.58 -20.04
CA GLU A 370 -60.03 -29.63 -20.35
C GLU A 370 -59.28 -30.06 -21.62
N VAL A 371 -58.92 -29.09 -22.47
CA VAL A 371 -57.94 -29.28 -23.55
C VAL A 371 -56.65 -28.56 -23.14
N GLN A 372 -55.58 -29.35 -23.01
CA GLN A 372 -54.22 -28.91 -22.73
C GLN A 372 -53.69 -27.97 -23.82
N VAL A 373 -53.09 -26.86 -23.41
CA VAL A 373 -52.20 -26.07 -24.29
C VAL A 373 -50.77 -26.20 -23.78
N VAL A 374 -49.96 -26.75 -24.66
CA VAL A 374 -48.54 -27.08 -24.54
C VAL A 374 -47.71 -25.83 -24.25
N LYS A 375 -46.75 -25.98 -23.33
CA LYS A 375 -45.69 -25.02 -23.03
C LYS A 375 -44.52 -25.29 -23.99
N GLU A 376 -44.24 -24.36 -24.90
CA GLU A 376 -43.00 -24.35 -25.67
C GLU A 376 -41.87 -23.80 -24.80
N THR A 377 -40.74 -24.50 -24.85
CA THR A 377 -39.42 -24.15 -24.30
C THR A 377 -38.74 -23.06 -25.08
#